data_AF-A0A2I1GKV0-F1
#
_entry.id   AF-A0A2I1GKV0-F1
#
_cell.length_a   1.000
_cell.length_b   1.000
_cell.length_c   1.000
_cell.angle_alpha   90.00
_cell.angle_beta   90.00
_cell.angle_gamma   90.00
#
_symmetry.space_group_name_H-M   'P 1'
#
loop_
_entity.id
_entity.type
_entity.pdbx_description
1 polymer ?
#
loop_
_entity_poly.entity_id
_entity_poly.type
_entity_poly.pdbx_seq_one_letter_code
_entity_poly.pdbx_strand_id
1 'polypeptide(L)'
;SDVCPYCEEKLPSFLSTKLKELLVKYQGKKLNVVEQFEFCRIHIAETKIIPDGVEKGYLMEIDFSAIPKRVENFRSDLLDICKKKVKSVYRENVMRAYREIGKNKANTPMGIMNRIENFQPGYYGPRGAVIIAETLRRLFIDTKILTKSLASPQTPMEYLQEVLIPEAAVRLIQEDYKGIQIENAREIMLQSVHFGAVVHDE
;
A
#
# COMPACT_ATOMS: atom_id res chain seq x y z
N SER A 1 25.06 -13.05 -20.68
CA SER A 1 23.80 -13.68 -20.26
C SER A 1 22.83 -12.55 -20.00
N ASP A 2 21.66 -12.57 -20.64
CA ASP A 2 20.63 -11.52 -20.50
C ASP A 2 19.66 -11.84 -19.34
N VAL A 3 20.07 -12.77 -18.47
CA VAL A 3 19.28 -13.33 -17.38
C VAL A 3 20.01 -13.10 -16.06
N CYS A 4 19.25 -12.71 -15.04
CA CYS A 4 19.74 -12.46 -13.69
C CYS A 4 20.23 -13.76 -13.05
N PRO A 5 21.47 -13.81 -12.51
CA PRO A 5 22.03 -15.03 -11.91
C PRO A 5 21.41 -15.39 -10.54
N TYR A 6 20.49 -14.57 -10.01
CA TYR A 6 19.91 -14.76 -8.67
C TYR A 6 18.43 -15.14 -8.69
N CYS A 7 17.69 -14.70 -9.71
CA CYS A 7 16.24 -14.95 -9.82
C CYS A 7 15.81 -15.50 -11.18
N GLU A 8 16.76 -15.70 -12.12
CA GLU A 8 16.52 -16.28 -13.44
C GLU A 8 15.58 -15.46 -14.35
N GLU A 9 15.23 -14.24 -13.96
CA GLU A 9 14.44 -13.29 -14.76
C GLU A 9 15.31 -12.50 -15.74
N LYS A 10 14.70 -11.98 -16.81
CA LYS A 10 15.40 -11.14 -17.80
C LYS A 10 15.94 -9.85 -17.16
N LEU A 11 17.19 -9.53 -17.47
CA LEU A 11 17.79 -8.25 -17.12
C LEU A 11 17.36 -7.16 -18.13
N PRO A 12 17.27 -5.89 -17.70
CA PRO A 12 16.96 -4.80 -18.59
C PRO A 12 18.05 -4.64 -19.66
N SER A 13 17.65 -4.39 -20.90
CA SER A 13 18.55 -4.14 -22.03
C SER A 13 19.43 -2.90 -21.78
N PHE A 14 18.94 -1.94 -21.01
CA PHE A 14 19.68 -0.79 -20.54
C PHE A 14 19.63 -0.72 -19.02
N LEU A 15 20.79 -0.79 -18.37
CA LEU A 15 20.89 -0.66 -16.92
C LEU A 15 20.64 0.80 -16.53
N SER A 16 19.70 1.02 -15.61
CA SER A 16 19.56 2.31 -14.94
C SER A 16 20.83 2.70 -14.20
N THR A 17 20.94 3.98 -13.83
CA THR A 17 22.03 4.46 -12.97
C THR A 17 22.11 3.65 -11.66
N LYS A 18 20.95 3.34 -11.06
CA LYS A 18 20.85 2.59 -9.81
C LYS A 18 21.37 1.15 -9.97
N LEU A 19 21.00 0.46 -11.05
CA LEU A 19 21.53 -0.88 -11.34
C LEU A 19 23.03 -0.86 -11.67
N LYS A 20 23.50 0.16 -12.40
CA LYS A 20 24.94 0.33 -12.69
C LYS A 20 25.74 0.51 -11.41
N GLU A 21 25.28 1.37 -10.51
CA GLU A 21 25.91 1.61 -9.21
C GLU A 21 25.96 0.35 -8.36
N LEU A 22 24.87 -0.43 -8.33
CA LEU A 22 24.85 -1.71 -7.62
C LEU A 22 25.80 -2.72 -8.24
N LEU A 23 25.82 -2.86 -9.57
CA LEU A 23 26.77 -3.76 -10.24
C LEU A 23 28.23 -3.39 -9.95
N VAL A 24 28.56 -2.10 -9.93
CA VAL A 24 29.90 -1.62 -9.54
C VAL A 24 30.17 -1.93 -8.06
N LYS A 25 29.23 -1.66 -7.16
CA LYS A 25 29.35 -1.93 -5.71
C LYS A 25 29.59 -3.43 -5.43
N TYR A 26 29.01 -4.28 -6.26
CA TYR A 26 29.00 -5.73 -6.16
C TYR A 26 30.10 -6.42 -6.97
N GLN A 27 30.83 -5.68 -7.80
CA GLN A 27 31.90 -6.23 -8.62
C GLN A 27 32.99 -6.90 -7.75
N GLY A 28 33.32 -8.15 -8.07
CA GLY A 28 34.34 -8.92 -7.35
C GLY A 28 33.94 -9.39 -5.96
N LYS A 29 32.68 -9.19 -5.53
CA LYS A 29 32.17 -9.63 -4.22
C LYS A 29 31.17 -10.77 -4.37
N LYS A 30 31.17 -11.67 -3.38
CA LYS A 30 30.09 -12.64 -3.19
C LYS A 30 28.96 -11.96 -2.43
N LEU A 31 27.83 -11.72 -3.09
CA LEU A 31 26.68 -11.05 -2.48
C LEU A 31 25.98 -11.94 -1.46
N ASN A 32 25.57 -11.32 -0.36
CA ASN A 32 24.68 -11.95 0.61
C ASN A 32 23.22 -11.92 0.10
N VAL A 33 22.33 -12.64 0.78
CA VAL A 33 20.93 -12.80 0.35
C VAL A 33 20.18 -11.46 0.27
N VAL A 34 20.49 -10.51 1.15
CA VAL A 34 19.86 -9.17 1.16
C VAL A 34 20.32 -8.35 -0.04
N GLU A 35 21.61 -8.39 -0.37
CA GLU A 35 22.16 -7.71 -1.54
C GLU A 35 21.65 -8.30 -2.86
N GLN A 36 21.54 -9.63 -2.93
CA GLN A 36 20.91 -10.31 -4.06
C GLN A 36 19.45 -9.90 -4.21
N PHE A 37 18.70 -9.86 -3.10
CA PHE A 37 17.32 -9.41 -3.09
C PHE A 37 17.18 -7.94 -3.53
N GLU A 38 18.05 -7.05 -3.05
CA GLU A 38 18.06 -5.63 -3.44
C GLU A 38 18.27 -5.46 -4.95
N PHE A 39 19.24 -6.18 -5.52
CA PHE A 39 19.47 -6.21 -6.97
C PHE A 39 18.24 -6.70 -7.73
N CYS A 40 17.70 -7.84 -7.32
CA CYS A 40 16.49 -8.44 -7.91
C CYS A 40 15.30 -7.48 -7.87
N ARG A 41 15.06 -6.85 -6.72
CA ARG A 41 13.98 -5.89 -6.52
C ARG A 41 14.04 -4.77 -7.55
N ILE A 42 15.21 -4.20 -7.78
CA ILE A 42 15.37 -3.03 -8.66
C ILE A 42 15.21 -3.43 -10.13
N HIS A 43 15.86 -4.52 -10.59
CA HIS A 43 15.74 -4.86 -12.00
C HIS A 43 14.32 -5.36 -12.34
N ILE A 44 13.65 -6.10 -11.44
CA ILE A 44 12.25 -6.51 -11.63
C ILE A 44 11.33 -5.28 -11.64
N ALA A 45 11.61 -4.27 -10.81
CA ALA A 45 10.87 -3.02 -10.83
C ALA A 45 10.94 -2.34 -12.20
N GLU A 46 12.16 -2.22 -12.76
CA GLU A 46 12.41 -1.55 -14.03
C GLU A 46 11.93 -2.33 -15.26
N THR A 47 12.03 -3.68 -15.24
CA THR A 47 11.70 -4.49 -16.42
C THR A 47 10.24 -4.92 -16.49
N LYS A 48 9.54 -4.95 -15.35
CA LYS A 48 8.19 -5.53 -15.26
C LYS A 48 7.21 -4.62 -14.53
N ILE A 49 7.48 -4.29 -13.28
CA ILE A 49 6.47 -3.62 -12.42
C ILE A 49 6.12 -2.22 -12.96
N ILE A 50 7.13 -1.41 -13.27
CA ILE A 50 6.92 -0.03 -13.76
C ILE A 50 6.27 -0.04 -15.16
N PRO A 51 6.77 -0.79 -16.17
CA PRO A 51 6.12 -0.88 -17.46
C PRO A 51 4.67 -1.37 -17.40
N ASP A 52 4.39 -2.44 -16.64
CA ASP A 52 3.04 -2.98 -16.47
C ASP A 52 2.10 -1.93 -15.82
N GLY A 53 2.60 -1.17 -14.84
CA GLY A 53 1.84 -0.12 -14.20
C GLY A 53 1.53 1.06 -15.12
N VAL A 54 2.49 1.45 -15.96
CA VAL A 54 2.30 2.49 -16.99
C VAL A 54 1.27 2.04 -18.03
N GLU A 55 1.34 0.80 -18.51
CA GLU A 55 0.36 0.24 -19.45
C GLU A 55 -1.05 0.22 -18.85
N LYS A 56 -1.18 -0.11 -17.56
CA LYS A 56 -2.44 -0.06 -16.80
C LYS A 56 -2.88 1.36 -16.44
N GLY A 57 -2.06 2.37 -16.71
CA GLY A 57 -2.37 3.77 -16.46
C GLY A 57 -2.31 4.17 -14.99
N TYR A 58 -1.50 3.51 -14.15
CA TYR A 58 -1.26 3.93 -12.77
C TYR A 58 -0.46 5.25 -12.74
N LEU A 59 -0.75 6.10 -11.75
CA LEU A 59 -0.09 7.40 -11.66
C LEU A 59 1.37 7.25 -11.23
N MET A 60 2.27 7.74 -12.09
CA MET A 60 3.71 7.83 -11.81
C MET A 60 4.08 9.01 -10.90
N GLU A 61 3.29 10.09 -10.96
CA GLU A 61 3.55 11.33 -10.24
C GLU A 61 2.34 11.65 -9.36
N ILE A 62 2.59 11.87 -8.07
CA ILE A 62 1.56 12.18 -7.08
C ILE A 62 1.93 13.48 -6.37
N ASP A 63 0.99 14.42 -6.33
CA ASP A 63 1.10 15.56 -5.43
C ASP A 63 0.80 15.12 -3.98
N PHE A 64 1.83 14.61 -3.31
CA PHE A 64 1.76 14.19 -1.91
C PHE A 64 1.37 15.32 -0.96
N SER A 65 1.62 16.58 -1.33
CA SER A 65 1.29 17.74 -0.50
C SER A 65 -0.22 18.01 -0.45
N ALA A 66 -0.96 17.59 -1.50
CA ALA A 66 -2.41 17.71 -1.56
C ALA A 66 -3.16 16.59 -0.81
N ILE A 67 -2.52 15.44 -0.56
CA ILE A 67 -3.17 14.27 0.05
C ILE A 67 -3.88 14.61 1.37
N PRO A 68 -3.27 15.32 2.34
CA PRO A 68 -3.95 15.61 3.60
C PRO A 68 -5.29 16.31 3.39
N LYS A 69 -5.32 17.31 2.50
CA LYS A 69 -6.54 18.08 2.22
C LYS A 69 -7.62 17.22 1.56
N ARG A 70 -7.23 16.34 0.64
CA ARG A 70 -8.14 15.39 -0.01
C ARG A 70 -8.73 14.41 1.00
N VAL A 71 -7.90 13.83 1.86
CA VAL A 71 -8.34 12.92 2.94
C VAL A 71 -9.29 13.62 3.92
N GLU A 72 -9.03 14.88 4.26
CA GLU A 72 -9.94 15.68 5.09
C GLU A 72 -11.34 15.84 4.48
N ASN A 73 -11.44 15.93 3.14
CA ASN A 73 -12.74 16.04 2.46
C ASN A 73 -13.59 14.77 2.64
N PHE A 74 -12.97 13.61 2.86
CA PHE A 74 -13.67 12.34 3.11
C PHE A 74 -14.07 12.14 4.59
N ARG A 75 -13.79 13.10 5.48
CA ARG A 75 -13.99 12.94 6.92
C ARG A 75 -15.39 12.48 7.29
N SER A 76 -16.43 13.01 6.63
CA SER A 76 -17.82 12.64 6.91
C SER A 76 -18.09 11.16 6.57
N ASP A 77 -17.69 10.73 5.38
CA ASP A 77 -17.88 9.35 4.92
C ASP A 77 -17.14 8.34 5.80
N LEU A 78 -15.88 8.66 6.13
CA LEU A 78 -15.06 7.84 7.01
C LEU A 78 -15.63 7.78 8.43
N LEU A 79 -16.23 8.87 8.93
CA LEU A 79 -16.93 8.87 10.21
C LEU A 79 -18.16 7.98 10.19
N ASP A 80 -18.90 7.94 9.09
CA ASP A 80 -20.07 7.07 8.95
C ASP A 80 -19.68 5.58 8.89
N ILE A 81 -18.49 5.26 8.35
CA ILE A 81 -17.88 3.93 8.47
C ILE A 81 -17.53 3.61 9.94
N CYS A 82 -16.88 4.52 10.67
CA CYS A 82 -16.59 4.33 12.09
C CYS A 82 -17.87 4.08 12.90
N LYS A 83 -18.93 4.85 12.62
CA LYS A 83 -20.26 4.73 13.24
C LYS A 83 -21.07 3.53 12.76
N LYS A 84 -20.52 2.71 11.86
CA LYS A 84 -21.16 1.50 11.30
C LYS A 84 -22.48 1.80 10.59
N LYS A 85 -22.66 3.03 10.10
CA LYS A 85 -23.79 3.42 9.26
C LYS A 85 -23.61 2.97 7.81
N VAL A 86 -22.36 2.93 7.36
CA VAL A 86 -21.95 2.43 6.05
C VAL A 86 -21.08 1.20 6.24
N LYS A 87 -21.27 0.19 5.38
CA LYS A 87 -20.45 -1.02 5.39
C LYS A 87 -19.06 -0.72 4.81
N SER A 88 -18.06 -1.40 5.35
CA SER A 88 -16.69 -1.34 4.85
C SER A 88 -16.21 -2.75 4.55
N VAL A 89 -15.79 -2.98 3.29
CA VAL A 89 -15.21 -4.26 2.85
C VAL A 89 -13.97 -4.61 3.67
N TYR A 90 -13.16 -3.60 3.99
CA TYR A 90 -11.94 -3.80 4.79
C TYR A 90 -12.27 -4.21 6.22
N ARG A 91 -13.25 -3.57 6.86
CA ARG A 91 -13.72 -4.02 8.18
C ARG A 91 -14.28 -5.43 8.13
N GLU A 92 -15.07 -5.77 7.10
CA GLU A 92 -15.62 -7.11 6.92
C GLU A 92 -14.51 -8.18 6.76
N ASN A 93 -13.43 -7.86 6.04
CA ASN A 93 -12.27 -8.72 5.90
C ASN A 93 -11.56 -8.97 7.23
N VAL A 94 -11.38 -7.94 8.06
CA VAL A 94 -10.82 -8.11 9.42
C VAL A 94 -11.73 -8.98 10.28
N MET A 95 -13.05 -8.72 10.28
CA MET A 95 -13.99 -9.53 11.04
C MET A 95 -14.02 -10.99 10.55
N ARG A 96 -13.81 -11.23 9.26
CA ARG A 96 -13.69 -12.57 8.67
C ARG A 96 -12.46 -13.28 9.21
N ALA A 97 -11.29 -12.65 9.16
CA ALA A 97 -10.06 -13.20 9.73
C ALA A 97 -10.22 -13.53 11.23
N TYR A 98 -10.91 -12.68 11.99
CA TYR A 98 -11.16 -12.92 13.41
C TYR A 98 -12.05 -14.15 13.65
N ARG A 99 -13.03 -14.41 12.77
CA ARG A 99 -13.88 -15.60 12.84
C ARG A 99 -13.13 -16.87 12.45
N GLU A 100 -12.26 -16.80 11.44
CA GLU A 100 -11.58 -17.97 10.87
C GLU A 100 -10.41 -18.46 11.73
N ILE A 101 -9.57 -17.55 12.23
CA ILE A 101 -8.34 -17.91 12.93
C ILE A 101 -8.25 -17.35 14.35
N GLY A 102 -9.24 -16.59 14.80
CA GLY A 102 -9.26 -15.91 16.09
C GLY A 102 -8.49 -14.60 16.09
N LYS A 103 -8.99 -13.60 16.86
CA LYS A 103 -8.40 -12.25 16.94
C LYS A 103 -6.89 -12.27 17.25
N ASN A 104 -6.48 -13.03 18.26
CA ASN A 104 -5.08 -13.03 18.72
C ASN A 104 -4.12 -13.54 17.62
N LYS A 105 -4.50 -14.60 16.89
CA LYS A 105 -3.70 -15.14 15.79
C LYS A 105 -3.72 -14.20 14.59
N ALA A 106 -4.87 -13.63 14.27
CA ALA A 106 -5.03 -12.65 13.19
C ALA A 106 -4.16 -11.40 13.40
N ASN A 107 -3.94 -10.96 14.64
CA ASN A 107 -3.15 -9.77 14.92
C ASN A 107 -1.65 -10.05 15.16
N THR A 108 -1.18 -11.29 14.98
CA THR A 108 0.26 -11.58 14.96
C THR A 108 0.93 -11.01 13.70
N PRO A 109 2.24 -10.74 13.68
CA PRO A 109 2.95 -10.31 12.47
C PRO A 109 2.69 -11.22 11.27
N MET A 110 2.71 -12.54 11.48
CA MET A 110 2.42 -13.52 10.42
C MET A 110 0.94 -13.45 9.95
N GLY A 111 0.00 -13.28 10.89
CA GLY A 111 -1.41 -13.12 10.56
C GLY A 111 -1.67 -11.86 9.74
N ILE A 112 -1.00 -10.75 10.07
CA ILE A 112 -1.06 -9.48 9.34
C ILE A 112 -0.41 -9.63 7.96
N MET A 113 0.77 -10.25 7.88
CA MET A 113 1.52 -10.45 6.64
C MET A 113 0.67 -11.17 5.58
N ASN A 114 -0.14 -12.16 5.98
CA ASN A 114 -1.02 -12.90 5.08
C ASN A 114 -2.12 -12.05 4.41
N ARG A 115 -2.37 -10.82 4.87
CA ARG A 115 -3.42 -9.94 4.34
C ARG A 115 -2.95 -8.50 4.12
N ILE A 116 -1.66 -8.21 4.27
CA ILE A 116 -1.14 -6.84 4.30
C ILE A 116 -1.43 -6.09 3.01
N GLU A 117 -1.29 -6.78 1.86
CA GLU A 117 -1.54 -6.22 0.54
C GLU A 117 -2.99 -5.74 0.36
N ASN A 118 -3.95 -6.34 1.08
CA ASN A 118 -5.37 -5.99 0.97
C ASN A 118 -5.71 -4.61 1.57
N PHE A 119 -4.82 -4.04 2.38
CA PHE A 119 -5.04 -2.73 3.02
C PHE A 119 -3.91 -1.73 2.78
N GLN A 120 -2.95 -2.03 1.89
CA GLN A 120 -1.99 -1.04 1.40
C GLN A 120 -2.68 -0.06 0.44
N PRO A 121 -2.20 1.20 0.34
CA PRO A 121 -2.89 2.24 -0.43
C PRO A 121 -2.62 2.17 -1.95
N GLY A 122 -2.25 1.01 -2.49
CA GLY A 122 -1.95 0.83 -3.92
C GLY A 122 -0.77 1.68 -4.41
N TYR A 123 -0.93 2.30 -5.59
CA TYR A 123 0.13 3.10 -6.21
C TYR A 123 0.57 4.30 -5.36
N TYR A 124 -0.19 4.73 -4.34
CA TYR A 124 0.26 5.74 -3.39
C TYR A 124 1.50 5.31 -2.58
N GLY A 125 1.76 4.00 -2.50
CA GLY A 125 2.98 3.43 -1.93
C GLY A 125 3.19 3.73 -0.44
N PRO A 126 4.37 3.35 0.09
CA PRO A 126 4.76 3.59 1.48
C PRO A 126 4.67 5.07 1.90
N ARG A 127 5.13 5.99 1.05
CA ARG A 127 5.05 7.44 1.34
C ARG A 127 3.61 7.91 1.49
N GLY A 128 2.73 7.52 0.57
CA GLY A 128 1.30 7.85 0.68
C GLY A 128 0.67 7.23 1.91
N ALA A 129 1.04 5.99 2.27
CA ALA A 129 0.56 5.33 3.48
C ALA A 129 0.85 6.15 4.75
N VAL A 130 2.07 6.68 4.87
CA VAL A 130 2.48 7.52 6.01
C VAL A 130 1.62 8.79 6.09
N ILE A 131 1.47 9.52 4.98
CA ILE A 131 0.73 10.79 4.93
C ILE A 131 -0.76 10.58 5.22
N ILE A 132 -1.35 9.53 4.64
CA ILE A 132 -2.75 9.15 4.88
C ILE A 132 -2.92 8.77 6.36
N ALA A 133 -2.05 7.92 6.90
CA ALA A 133 -2.12 7.48 8.30
C ALA A 133 -2.00 8.65 9.28
N GLU A 134 -1.07 9.57 9.07
CA GLU A 134 -0.89 10.74 9.92
C GLU A 134 -2.11 11.67 9.87
N THR A 135 -2.66 11.89 8.68
CA THR A 135 -3.87 12.72 8.51
C THR A 135 -5.06 12.09 9.22
N LEU A 136 -5.30 10.80 9.01
CA LEU A 136 -6.38 10.07 9.68
C LEU A 136 -6.20 10.01 11.20
N ARG A 137 -4.96 9.88 11.69
CA ARG A 137 -4.65 9.88 13.13
C ARG A 137 -5.07 11.21 13.75
N ARG A 138 -4.66 12.33 13.15
CA ARG A 138 -5.06 13.67 13.60
C ARG A 138 -6.57 13.85 13.58
N LEU A 139 -7.24 13.37 12.53
CA LEU A 139 -8.68 13.54 12.37
C LEU A 139 -9.51 12.70 13.33
N PHE A 140 -9.09 11.48 13.65
CA PHE A 140 -9.95 10.49 14.33
C PHE A 140 -9.41 10.02 15.69
N ILE A 141 -8.10 9.88 15.86
CA ILE A 141 -7.50 9.38 17.10
C ILE A 141 -7.23 10.53 18.05
N ASP A 142 -6.53 11.57 17.60
CA ASP A 142 -6.11 12.70 18.46
C ASP A 142 -7.33 13.52 18.93
N THR A 143 -8.36 13.61 18.08
CA THR A 143 -9.68 14.21 18.40
C THR A 143 -10.58 13.29 19.24
N LYS A 144 -10.14 12.05 19.53
CA LYS A 144 -10.90 11.03 20.28
C LYS A 144 -12.25 10.65 19.66
N ILE A 145 -12.42 10.85 18.36
CA ILE A 145 -13.63 10.43 17.63
C ILE A 145 -13.68 8.90 17.50
N LEU A 146 -12.56 8.27 17.12
CA LEU A 146 -12.43 6.82 17.03
C LEU A 146 -12.06 6.24 18.40
N THR A 147 -13.07 6.07 19.25
CA THR A 147 -12.91 5.50 20.59
C THR A 147 -12.68 3.99 20.54
N LYS A 148 -12.20 3.41 21.66
CA LYS A 148 -12.09 1.95 21.82
C LYS A 148 -13.41 1.23 21.60
N SER A 149 -14.53 1.79 22.06
CA SER A 149 -15.85 1.19 21.87
C SER A 149 -16.28 1.19 20.41
N LEU A 150 -15.97 2.26 19.67
CA LEU A 150 -16.30 2.40 18.27
C LEU A 150 -15.47 1.46 17.37
N ALA A 151 -14.17 1.37 17.65
CA ALA A 151 -13.22 0.51 16.95
C ALA A 151 -13.40 -0.99 17.26
N SER A 152 -14.03 -1.33 18.39
CA SER A 152 -14.19 -2.70 18.85
C SER A 152 -14.75 -3.65 17.76
N PRO A 153 -14.18 -4.86 17.60
CA PRO A 153 -13.18 -5.50 18.46
C PRO A 153 -11.71 -5.08 18.24
N GLN A 154 -11.42 -4.25 17.24
CA GLN A 154 -10.07 -3.72 16.99
C GLN A 154 -9.70 -2.63 18.01
N THR A 155 -8.40 -2.38 18.18
CA THR A 155 -7.93 -1.11 18.76
C THR A 155 -8.16 0.04 17.75
N PRO A 156 -8.20 1.31 18.20
CA PRO A 156 -8.29 2.45 17.28
C PRO A 156 -7.18 2.47 16.22
N MET A 157 -5.96 2.04 16.57
CA MET A 157 -4.84 2.01 15.62
C MET A 157 -4.98 0.88 14.61
N GLU A 158 -5.36 -0.33 15.04
CA GLU A 158 -5.67 -1.45 14.13
C GLU A 158 -6.81 -1.07 13.17
N TYR A 159 -7.85 -0.39 13.66
CA TYR A 159 -8.95 0.08 12.83
C TYR A 159 -8.49 1.17 11.84
N LEU A 160 -7.65 2.12 12.28
CA LEU A 160 -7.07 3.11 11.39
C LEU A 160 -6.29 2.43 10.25
N GLN A 161 -5.41 1.49 10.58
CA GLN A 161 -4.53 0.82 9.64
C GLN A 161 -5.28 -0.09 8.66
N GLU A 162 -6.13 -0.97 9.17
CA GLU A 162 -6.77 -2.01 8.37
C GLU A 162 -8.11 -1.59 7.77
N VAL A 163 -8.67 -0.43 8.17
CA VAL A 163 -9.96 0.07 7.67
C VAL A 163 -9.85 1.47 7.10
N LEU A 164 -9.42 2.46 7.88
CA LEU A 164 -9.50 3.86 7.41
C LEU A 164 -8.47 4.20 6.34
N ILE A 165 -7.23 3.68 6.43
CA ILE A 165 -6.21 3.87 5.39
C ILE A 165 -6.72 3.37 4.03
N PRO A 166 -7.15 2.11 3.87
CA PRO A 166 -7.60 1.64 2.57
C PRO A 166 -8.92 2.28 2.11
N GLU A 167 -9.84 2.64 3.02
CA GLU A 167 -11.05 3.40 2.66
C GLU A 167 -10.73 4.81 2.13
N ALA A 168 -9.71 5.47 2.69
CA ALA A 168 -9.24 6.75 2.19
C ALA A 168 -8.49 6.59 0.87
N ALA A 169 -7.63 5.59 0.74
CA ALA A 169 -6.87 5.31 -0.48
C ALA A 169 -7.77 5.02 -1.69
N VAL A 170 -8.83 4.22 -1.51
CA VAL A 170 -9.80 3.98 -2.59
C VAL A 170 -10.49 5.27 -3.04
N ARG A 171 -10.84 6.15 -2.11
CA ARG A 171 -11.46 7.44 -2.46
C ARG A 171 -10.49 8.39 -3.16
N LEU A 172 -9.23 8.38 -2.77
CA LEU A 172 -8.17 9.11 -3.49
C LEU A 172 -8.02 8.59 -4.93
N ILE A 173 -7.96 7.27 -5.11
CA ILE A 173 -7.93 6.66 -6.45
C ILE A 173 -9.19 7.01 -7.23
N GLN A 174 -10.35 6.95 -6.60
CA GLN A 174 -11.61 7.33 -7.24
C GLN A 174 -11.58 8.77 -7.77
N GLU A 175 -11.06 9.72 -6.98
CA GLU A 175 -10.85 11.11 -7.42
C GLU A 175 -9.85 11.21 -8.59
N ASP A 176 -8.73 10.50 -8.52
CA ASP A 176 -7.68 10.51 -9.55
C ASP A 176 -8.22 10.07 -10.92
N TYR A 177 -9.13 9.10 -10.92
CA TYR A 177 -9.80 8.59 -12.11
C TYR A 177 -11.17 9.24 -12.37
N LYS A 178 -11.39 10.48 -11.90
CA LYS A 178 -12.58 11.29 -12.21
C LYS A 178 -13.91 10.64 -11.80
N GLY A 179 -13.93 9.97 -10.65
CA GLY A 179 -15.17 9.45 -10.04
C GLY A 179 -15.61 8.08 -10.57
N ILE A 180 -14.67 7.20 -10.95
CA ILE A 180 -14.99 5.80 -11.31
C ILE A 180 -15.77 5.07 -10.20
N GLN A 181 -16.35 3.92 -10.52
CA GLN A 181 -17.01 3.08 -9.51
C GLN A 181 -16.02 2.66 -8.42
N ILE A 182 -16.48 2.61 -7.17
CA ILE A 182 -15.63 2.34 -6.01
C ILE A 182 -15.00 0.94 -6.06
N GLU A 183 -15.67 -0.03 -6.68
CA GLU A 183 -15.14 -1.37 -6.98
C GLU A 183 -13.92 -1.32 -7.88
N ASN A 184 -13.96 -0.51 -8.95
CA ASN A 184 -12.84 -0.38 -9.88
C ASN A 184 -11.66 0.33 -9.21
N ALA A 185 -11.93 1.36 -8.40
CA ALA A 185 -10.88 2.03 -7.61
C ALA A 185 -10.21 1.07 -6.61
N ARG A 186 -10.99 0.16 -6.00
CA ARG A 186 -10.49 -0.89 -5.11
C ARG A 186 -9.63 -1.92 -5.86
N GLU A 187 -10.01 -2.29 -7.07
CA GLU A 187 -9.21 -3.19 -7.91
C GLU A 187 -7.88 -2.55 -8.30
N ILE A 188 -7.89 -1.28 -8.72
CA ILE A 188 -6.67 -0.51 -8.98
C ILE A 188 -5.80 -0.48 -7.72
N MET A 189 -6.37 -0.17 -6.55
CA MET A 189 -5.63 -0.15 -5.28
C MET A 189 -4.90 -1.46 -5.03
N LEU A 190 -5.61 -2.59 -5.15
CA LEU A 190 -5.04 -3.92 -4.90
C LEU A 190 -3.96 -4.29 -5.92
N GLN A 191 -4.21 -4.05 -7.20
CA GLN A 191 -3.29 -4.44 -8.28
C GLN A 191 -2.06 -3.54 -8.41
N SER A 192 -2.05 -2.38 -7.74
CA SER A 192 -0.98 -1.38 -7.83
C SER A 192 -0.07 -1.33 -6.60
N VAL A 193 -0.23 -2.23 -5.62
CA VAL A 193 0.59 -2.24 -4.39
C VAL A 193 2.08 -2.35 -4.69
N HIS A 194 2.49 -3.32 -5.51
CA HIS A 194 3.90 -3.48 -5.88
C HIS A 194 4.44 -2.31 -6.69
N PHE A 195 3.60 -1.70 -7.53
CA PHE A 195 3.96 -0.49 -8.26
C PHE A 195 4.22 0.68 -7.31
N GLY A 196 3.31 0.94 -6.36
CA GLY A 196 3.50 1.98 -5.35
C GLY A 196 4.73 1.74 -4.48
N ALA A 197 5.03 0.48 -4.15
CA ALA A 197 6.20 0.10 -3.37
C ALA A 197 7.54 0.35 -4.08
N VAL A 198 7.57 0.46 -5.41
CA VAL A 198 8.81 0.73 -6.17
C VAL A 198 8.91 2.17 -6.65
N VAL A 199 7.78 2.79 -7.01
CA VAL A 199 7.75 4.18 -7.52
C VAL A 199 7.72 5.20 -6.39
N HIS A 200 7.08 4.88 -5.26
CA HIS A 200 6.86 5.82 -4.14
C HIS A 200 7.38 5.26 -2.80
N ASP A 201 8.55 4.61 -2.84
CA ASP A 201 9.27 4.04 -1.69
C ASP A 201 9.85 5.13 -0.74
N GLU A 202 9.98 6.38 -1.21
CA GLU A 202 10.64 7.52 -0.50
C GLU A 202 9.76 8.76 -0.31
#